data_AF-A0AAW7IY88-F1
#
_entry.id   AF-A0AAW7IY88-F1
#
_cell.length_a   1.000
_cell.length_b   1.000
_cell.length_c   1.000
_cell.angle_alpha   90.00
_cell.angle_beta   90.00
_cell.angle_gamma   90.00
#
_symmetry.space_group_name_H-M   'P 1'
#
loop_
_entity.id
_entity.type
_entity.pdbx_description
1 polymer ?
#
loop_
_entity_poly.entity_id
_entity_poly.type
_entity_poly.pdbx_seq_one_letter_code
_entity_poly.pdbx_strand_id
1 'polypeptide(L)'
;ELSDEAVSFLIHAFAIRGMNGVIIHGDTLEMAAKQVYFIQNSANNPIGFSEINVIPHSKDAMEFLGIHEWTEQAIEHIESKFPDWIPLIEEKKEQMSLFDECEK
;
A
#
# COMPACT_ATOMS: atom_id res chain seq x y z
N GLU A 1 -9.93 -4.42 19.26
CA GLU A 1 -9.57 -4.41 17.83
C GLU A 1 -9.98 -5.73 17.21
N LEU A 2 -10.44 -5.72 15.95
CA LEU A 2 -10.63 -6.98 15.21
C LEU A 2 -9.26 -7.66 15.14
N SER A 3 -9.18 -8.97 15.43
CA SER A 3 -7.93 -9.73 15.48
C SER A 3 -7.02 -9.38 14.29
N ASP A 4 -5.72 -9.16 14.52
CA ASP A 4 -4.73 -8.87 13.48
C ASP A 4 -4.77 -9.90 12.33
N GLU A 5 -5.29 -11.10 12.60
CA GLU A 5 -5.57 -12.16 11.64
C GLU A 5 -6.55 -11.75 10.51
N ALA A 6 -7.53 -10.89 10.80
CA ALA A 6 -8.54 -10.44 9.85
C ALA A 6 -7.93 -9.66 8.68
N VAL A 7 -6.86 -8.91 8.94
CA VAL A 7 -6.11 -8.18 7.91
C VAL A 7 -5.45 -9.15 6.94
N SER A 8 -4.85 -10.22 7.46
CA SER A 8 -4.28 -11.28 6.62
C SER A 8 -5.34 -11.90 5.71
N PHE A 9 -6.51 -12.26 6.24
CA PHE A 9 -7.61 -12.80 5.41
C PHE A 9 -8.09 -11.82 4.34
N LEU A 10 -8.16 -10.52 4.66
CA LEU A 10 -8.55 -9.48 3.72
C LEU A 10 -7.52 -9.33 2.59
N ILE A 11 -6.23 -9.27 2.93
CA ILE A 11 -5.14 -9.19 1.95
C ILE A 11 -5.20 -10.38 0.99
N HIS A 12 -5.31 -11.60 1.53
CA HIS A 12 -5.44 -12.80 0.71
C HIS A 12 -6.68 -12.74 -0.20
N ALA A 13 -7.81 -12.26 0.33
CA ALA A 13 -9.05 -12.14 -0.43
C ALA A 13 -8.93 -11.17 -1.62
N PHE A 14 -8.18 -10.09 -1.48
CA PHE A 14 -7.87 -9.17 -2.57
C PHE A 14 -6.87 -9.76 -3.56
N ALA A 15 -5.78 -10.33 -3.05
CA ALA A 15 -4.69 -10.87 -3.84
C ALA A 15 -5.15 -11.99 -4.79
N ILE A 16 -5.99 -12.92 -4.34
CA ILE A 16 -6.43 -14.05 -5.18
C ILE A 16 -7.50 -13.68 -6.23
N ARG A 17 -8.13 -12.51 -6.11
CA ARG A 17 -9.25 -12.09 -6.97
C ARG A 17 -8.85 -11.08 -8.03
N GLY A 18 -7.57 -10.75 -8.17
CA GLY A 18 -7.11 -9.73 -9.11
C GLY A 18 -7.71 -8.36 -8.83
N MET A 19 -7.98 -8.04 -7.57
CA MET A 19 -8.57 -6.76 -7.17
C MET A 19 -7.48 -5.73 -6.84
N ASN A 20 -7.82 -4.46 -7.04
CA ASN A 20 -7.04 -3.32 -6.57
C ASN A 20 -7.61 -2.79 -5.25
N GLY A 21 -6.77 -2.31 -4.34
CA GLY A 21 -7.24 -1.68 -3.11
C GLY A 21 -6.13 -1.14 -2.23
N VAL A 22 -6.50 -0.27 -1.29
CA VAL A 22 -5.63 0.18 -0.21
C VAL A 22 -6.24 -0.31 1.09
N ILE A 23 -5.46 -1.02 1.90
CA ILE A 23 -5.87 -1.52 3.21
C ILE A 23 -5.08 -0.76 4.27
N ILE A 24 -5.78 -0.01 5.10
CA ILE A 24 -5.21 0.71 6.25
C ILE A 24 -5.53 -0.11 7.50
N HIS A 25 -4.49 -0.66 8.12
CA HIS A 25 -4.61 -1.37 9.39
C HIS A 25 -4.29 -0.40 10.53
N GLY A 26 -5.26 -0.11 11.39
CA GLY A 26 -5.07 0.85 12.48
C GLY A 26 -6.37 1.25 13.18
N ASP A 27 -6.25 2.23 14.06
CA ASP A 27 -7.37 2.88 14.73
C ASP A 27 -7.91 4.02 13.85
N THR A 28 -9.18 3.90 13.46
CA THR A 28 -9.87 4.91 12.65
C THR A 28 -10.20 6.18 13.44
N LEU A 29 -10.36 6.12 14.77
CA LEU A 29 -10.72 7.30 15.56
C LEU A 29 -9.53 8.26 15.72
N GLU A 30 -8.36 7.72 16.06
CA GLU A 30 -7.13 8.49 16.22
C GLU A 30 -6.39 8.70 14.88
N MET A 31 -6.88 8.08 13.79
CA MET A 31 -6.19 8.02 12.50
C MET A 31 -4.75 7.51 12.65
N ALA A 32 -4.57 6.54 13.53
CA ALA A 32 -3.28 5.95 13.87
C ALA A 32 -3.15 4.59 13.17
N ALA A 33 -2.19 4.47 12.25
CA ALA A 33 -2.01 3.27 11.45
C ALA A 33 -0.89 2.40 12.01
N LYS A 34 -1.13 1.09 12.12
CA LYS A 34 -0.09 0.07 12.32
C LYS A 34 0.69 -0.13 11.03
N GLN A 35 -0.05 -0.37 9.93
CA GLN A 35 0.53 -0.62 8.62
C GLN A 35 -0.47 -0.31 7.50
N VAL A 36 0.04 0.07 6.34
CA VAL A 36 -0.75 0.23 5.12
C VAL A 36 -0.24 -0.71 4.03
N TYR A 37 -1.17 -1.35 3.34
CA TYR A 37 -0.92 -2.25 2.22
C TYR A 37 -1.60 -1.70 0.97
N PHE A 38 -0.85 -1.65 -0.12
CA PHE A 38 -1.34 -1.29 -1.44
C PHE A 38 -1.39 -2.53 -2.31
N ILE A 39 -2.59 -2.96 -2.68
CA ILE A 39 -2.81 -4.13 -3.52
C ILE A 39 -3.10 -3.66 -4.94
N GLN A 40 -2.27 -4.13 -5.86
CA GLN A 40 -2.30 -3.73 -7.27
C GLN A 40 -2.43 -4.97 -8.15
N ASN A 41 -3.27 -4.91 -9.17
CA ASN A 41 -3.33 -5.88 -10.25
C ASN A 41 -2.58 -5.28 -11.44
N SER A 42 -1.26 -5.45 -11.46
CA SER A 42 -0.40 -4.89 -12.51
C SER A 42 -0.72 -5.47 -13.89
N ALA A 43 -1.24 -6.70 -13.94
CA ALA A 43 -1.57 -7.40 -15.18
C ALA A 43 -2.94 -7.02 -15.76
N ASN A 44 -3.73 -6.19 -15.06
CA ASN A 44 -5.13 -5.86 -15.41
C ASN A 44 -5.96 -7.12 -15.72
N ASN A 45 -5.70 -8.21 -15.00
CA ASN A 45 -6.35 -9.50 -15.23
C ASN A 45 -7.33 -9.79 -14.09
N PRO A 46 -8.66 -9.78 -14.32
CA PRO A 46 -9.66 -9.99 -13.27
C PRO A 46 -9.68 -11.41 -12.68
N ILE A 47 -8.90 -12.35 -13.24
CA ILE A 47 -8.75 -13.73 -12.76
C ILE A 47 -7.32 -13.96 -12.23
N GLY A 48 -6.43 -13.00 -12.41
CA GLY A 48 -5.03 -13.08 -11.99
C GLY A 48 -4.83 -12.80 -10.51
N PHE A 49 -3.62 -13.05 -10.03
CA PHE A 49 -3.19 -12.60 -8.70
C PHE A 49 -2.83 -11.12 -8.74
N SER A 50 -3.14 -10.40 -7.66
CA SER A 50 -2.66 -9.05 -7.42
C SER A 50 -1.37 -9.08 -6.60
N GLU A 51 -0.46 -8.16 -6.91
CA GLU A 51 0.71 -7.85 -6.09
C GLU A 51 0.29 -7.16 -4.79
N ILE A 52 1.00 -7.46 -3.71
CA ILE A 52 0.83 -6.84 -2.40
C ILE A 52 2.07 -6.00 -2.15
N ASN A 53 1.88 -4.68 -2.06
CA ASN A 53 2.94 -3.73 -1.75
C ASN A 53 2.73 -3.22 -0.32
N VAL A 54 3.81 -3.10 0.44
CA VAL A 54 3.81 -2.44 1.74
C VAL A 54 4.06 -0.96 1.52
N ILE A 55 3.45 -0.05 2.27
CA ILE A 55 3.75 1.39 2.20
C ILE A 55 4.78 1.73 3.29
N PRO A 56 5.84 2.49 2.97
CA PRO A 56 6.83 2.88 3.97
C PRO A 56 6.22 3.88 4.96
N HIS A 57 6.73 3.90 6.19
CA HIS A 57 6.30 4.84 7.23
C HIS A 57 6.96 6.23 7.02
N SER A 58 6.77 6.82 5.84
CA SER A 58 7.26 8.15 5.50
C SER A 58 6.24 9.23 5.87
N LYS A 59 6.70 10.48 6.00
CA LYS A 59 5.82 11.63 6.26
C LYS A 59 4.90 11.92 5.07
N ASP A 60 5.38 11.71 3.85
CA ASP A 60 4.60 11.92 2.64
C ASP A 60 3.44 10.92 2.56
N ALA A 61 3.69 9.66 2.94
CA ALA A 61 2.65 8.65 3.04
C ALA A 61 1.59 9.01 4.10
N MET A 62 2.00 9.59 5.23
CA MET A 62 1.08 10.06 6.26
C MET A 62 0.18 11.18 5.76
N GLU A 63 0.74 12.19 5.10
CA GLU A 63 -0.03 13.31 4.55
C GLU A 63 -0.99 12.84 3.44
N PHE A 64 -0.52 11.98 2.54
CA PHE A 64 -1.34 11.45 1.44
C PHE A 64 -2.52 10.61 1.93
N LEU A 65 -2.32 9.80 2.97
CA LEU A 65 -3.35 8.90 3.51
C LEU A 65 -4.16 9.51 4.65
N GLY A 66 -3.80 10.71 5.13
CA GLY A 66 -4.41 11.37 6.28
C GLY A 66 -4.14 10.65 7.61
N ILE A 67 -3.00 9.96 7.73
CA ILE A 67 -2.59 9.25 8.95
C ILE A 67 -1.88 10.23 9.88
N HIS A 68 -2.24 10.22 11.16
CA HIS A 68 -1.65 11.10 12.17
C HIS A 68 -0.42 10.49 12.86
N GLU A 69 -0.39 9.17 12.96
CA GLU A 69 0.60 8.44 13.76
C GLU A 69 0.82 7.02 13.21
N TRP A 70 2.07 6.56 13.23
CA TRP A 70 2.42 5.15 13.05
C TRP A 70 2.61 4.49 14.42
N THR A 71 1.86 3.43 14.70
CA THR A 71 1.85 2.79 16.02
C THR A 71 2.82 1.61 16.14
N GLU A 72 3.28 1.06 15.02
CA GLU A 72 4.18 -0.09 14.95
C GLU A 72 5.44 0.22 14.14
N GLN A 73 6.42 -0.69 14.20
CA GLN A 73 7.62 -0.58 13.37
C GLN A 73 7.26 -0.85 11.91
N ALA A 74 7.84 -0.06 11.00
CA ALA A 74 7.69 -0.27 9.57
C ALA A 74 8.09 -1.70 9.19
N ILE A 75 7.18 -2.39 8.51
CA ILE A 75 7.53 -3.61 7.78
C ILE A 75 8.44 -3.19 6.62
N GLU A 76 9.43 -4.03 6.28
CA GLU A 76 10.30 -3.82 5.13
C GLU A 76 9.45 -3.50 3.88
N HIS A 77 9.75 -2.35 3.25
CA HIS A 77 9.04 -1.91 2.07
C HIS A 77 9.24 -2.92 0.96
N ILE A 78 8.14 -3.48 0.46
CA ILE A 78 8.15 -4.41 -0.67
C ILE A 78 7.22 -3.81 -1.71
N GLU A 79 7.77 -3.55 -2.90
CA GLU A 79 7.03 -3.00 -4.01
C GLU A 79 7.33 -3.74 -5.31
N SER A 80 6.27 -4.00 -6.06
CA SER A 80 6.32 -4.57 -7.41
C SER A 80 6.58 -3.47 -8.43
N LYS A 81 7.25 -3.82 -9.53
CA LYS A 81 7.52 -2.85 -10.60
C LYS A 81 6.22 -2.29 -11.14
N PHE A 82 6.17 -0.97 -11.30
CA PHE A 82 5.05 -0.32 -11.94
C PHE A 82 4.87 -0.86 -13.37
N PRO A 83 3.64 -1.22 -13.79
CA PRO A 83 3.42 -1.79 -15.10
C PRO A 83 3.62 -0.76 -16.22
N ASP A 84 4.33 -1.18 -17.27
CA ASP A 84 4.72 -0.33 -18.41
C ASP A 84 3.53 0.27 -19.18
N TRP A 85 2.35 -0.33 -19.07
CA TRP A 85 1.15 0.09 -19.80
C TRP A 85 0.37 1.22 -19.13
N ILE A 86 0.70 1.58 -17.88
CA ILE A 86 0.11 2.76 -17.21
C ILE A 86 0.94 3.99 -17.60
N PRO A 87 0.39 4.95 -18.36
CA PRO A 87 1.12 6.16 -18.70
C PRO A 87 1.38 6.99 -17.44
N LEU A 88 2.66 7.11 -17.07
CA LEU A 88 3.10 8.03 -16.02
C LEU A 88 3.04 9.45 -16.56
N ILE A 89 2.03 10.21 -16.14
CA ILE A 89 1.99 11.67 -16.33
C ILE A 89 3.13 12.26 -15.49
N GLU A 90 3.84 13.29 -15.98
CA GLU A 90 5.09 13.80 -15.37
C GLU A 90 4.96 14.16 -13.88
N GLU A 91 3.79 14.60 -13.40
CA GLU A 91 3.51 14.82 -11.97
C GLU A 91 3.63 13.54 -11.11
N LYS A 92 3.40 12.35 -11.69
CA LYS A 92 3.57 11.07 -10.99
C LYS A 92 5.01 10.56 -10.96
N LYS A 93 5.91 11.08 -11.79
CA LYS A 93 7.34 10.74 -11.70
C LYS A 93 7.99 11.32 -10.45
N GLU A 94 7.61 12.55 -10.05
CA GLU A 94 8.05 13.16 -8.79
C GLU A 94 7.51 12.42 -7.57
N GLN A 95 6.24 11.97 -7.63
CA GLN A 95 5.67 11.13 -6.58
C GLN A 95 6.40 9.78 -6.48
N MET A 96 6.75 9.15 -7.61
CA MET A 96 7.52 7.91 -7.62
C MET A 96 8.95 8.11 -7.13
N SER A 97 9.59 9.27 -7.38
CA SER A 97 10.89 9.59 -6.79
C SER A 97 10.84 9.80 -5.27
N LEU A 98 9.72 10.26 -4.71
CA LEU A 98 9.53 10.31 -3.25
C LEU A 98 9.44 8.90 -2.64
N PHE A 99 8.89 7.92 -3.37
CA PHE A 99 8.87 6.52 -2.96
C PHE A 99 10.24 5.84 -3.15
N ASP A 100 10.99 6.18 -4.21
CA ASP A 100 12.36 5.68 -4.45
C ASP A 100 13.41 6.33 -3.51
N GLU A 101 13.25 7.60 -3.09
CA GLU A 101 14.17 8.29 -2.18
C GLU A 101 14.13 7.74 -0.75
N CYS A 102 13.09 6.98 -0.40
CA CYS A 102 13.02 6.25 0.86
C CYS A 102 13.99 5.04 0.92
N GLU A 103 14.67 4.71 -0.20
CA GLU A 103 15.63 3.61 -0.35
C GLU A 103 17.10 4.02 -0.07
N LYS A 104 17.37 5.22 0.46
CA LYS A 104 18.73 5.66 0.85
C LYS A 104 18.92 5.98 2.33
#